data_AF-A0A3P7ENJ2-F1
#
_entry.id   AF-A0A3P7ENJ2-F1
#
_cell.length_a   1.000
_cell.length_b   1.000
_cell.length_c   1.000
_cell.angle_alpha   90.00
_cell.angle_beta   90.00
_cell.angle_gamma   90.00
#
_symmetry.space_group_name_H-M   'P 1'
#
loop_
_entity.id
_entity.type
_entity.pdbx_description
1 polymer ?
#
loop_
_entity_poly.entity_id
_entity_poly.type
_entity_poly.pdbx_seq_one_letter_code
_entity_poly.pdbx_strand_id
1 'polypeptide(L)'
;MVVTNLTPAESSLHLEQRSSNATNDNENADDRKINLKKQKREYRDEKKRVTRELLTALHDPTIVVMADWLKVRGTLRKWNRYFCILKPGLLLVYKSSKVDKILLLLKSGQWIGTVLLNNCELIERPSKKDGF
;
A
#
# COMPACT_ATOMS: atom_id res chain seq x y z
N MET A 1 80.16 -33.31 -25.72
CA MET A 1 79.33 -34.37 -25.10
C MET A 1 78.02 -33.73 -24.66
N VAL A 2 76.90 -34.11 -25.27
CA VAL A 2 75.54 -33.66 -24.92
C VAL A 2 74.89 -34.76 -24.09
N VAL A 3 74.32 -34.41 -22.92
CA VAL A 3 73.20 -35.08 -22.20
C VAL A 3 72.69 -34.01 -21.19
N THR A 4 71.57 -33.29 -21.31
CA THR A 4 70.10 -33.54 -21.19
C THR A 4 69.60 -34.14 -19.86
N ASN A 5 68.80 -33.35 -19.13
CA ASN A 5 67.44 -33.62 -18.55
C ASN A 5 67.23 -32.76 -17.28
N LEU A 6 66.35 -31.75 -17.26
CA LEU A 6 64.87 -31.73 -17.21
C LEU A 6 64.27 -32.20 -15.87
N THR A 7 63.84 -31.24 -15.04
CA THR A 7 62.52 -31.09 -14.34
C THR A 7 62.65 -30.05 -13.22
N PRO A 8 61.81 -28.98 -13.23
CA PRO A 8 60.74 -28.93 -12.23
C PRO A 8 59.44 -28.34 -12.80
N ALA A 9 58.33 -29.06 -12.65
CA ALA A 9 57.01 -28.63 -13.10
C ALA A 9 55.95 -28.93 -12.03
N GLU A 10 56.04 -28.30 -10.85
CA GLU A 10 54.98 -28.35 -9.84
C GLU A 10 54.92 -27.03 -9.05
N SER A 11 54.38 -25.96 -9.64
CA SER A 11 53.94 -24.80 -8.83
C SER A 11 52.81 -23.94 -9.40
N SER A 12 52.20 -24.28 -10.55
CA SER A 12 51.24 -23.37 -11.20
C SER A 12 49.76 -23.62 -10.88
N LEU A 13 49.39 -24.69 -10.17
CA LEU A 13 47.97 -25.02 -9.95
C LEU A 13 47.26 -24.24 -8.82
N HIS A 14 47.95 -23.39 -8.05
CA HIS A 14 47.33 -22.72 -6.90
C HIS A 14 46.93 -21.25 -7.11
N LEU A 15 47.25 -20.64 -8.27
CA LEU A 15 46.94 -19.22 -8.52
C LEU A 15 45.65 -18.99 -9.32
N GLU A 16 45.18 -19.98 -10.09
CA GLU A 16 43.99 -19.82 -10.94
C GLU A 16 42.67 -19.74 -10.15
N GLN A 17 42.57 -20.43 -9.01
CA GLN A 17 41.32 -20.45 -8.23
C GLN A 17 40.96 -19.11 -7.57
N ARG A 18 41.93 -18.20 -7.37
CA ARG A 18 41.64 -16.90 -6.72
C ARG A 18 41.16 -15.84 -7.71
N SER A 19 41.50 -15.97 -8.99
CA SER A 19 41.12 -15.00 -10.02
C SER A 19 39.68 -15.20 -10.51
N SER A 20 39.17 -16.44 -10.53
CA SER A 20 37.81 -16.77 -10.96
C SER A 20 36.73 -16.31 -9.98
N ASN A 21 37.02 -16.26 -8.68
CA ASN A 21 36.03 -15.83 -7.69
C ASN A 21 35.80 -14.31 -7.73
N ALA A 22 36.85 -13.53 -7.96
CA ALA A 22 36.75 -12.06 -8.01
C ALA A 22 35.93 -11.56 -9.21
N THR A 23 35.97 -12.24 -10.35
CA THR A 23 35.15 -11.89 -11.52
C THR A 23 33.68 -12.21 -11.27
N ASN A 24 33.38 -13.38 -10.69
CA ASN A 24 32.01 -13.81 -10.40
C ASN A 24 31.33 -12.91 -9.35
N ASP A 25 32.06 -12.46 -8.34
CA ASP A 25 31.52 -11.56 -7.31
C ASP A 25 31.17 -10.17 -7.89
N ASN A 26 32.00 -9.66 -8.81
CA ASN A 26 31.76 -8.36 -9.46
C ASN A 26 30.56 -8.40 -10.42
N GLU A 27 30.43 -9.45 -11.22
CA GLU A 27 29.26 -9.64 -12.09
C GLU A 27 27.96 -9.76 -11.27
N ASN A 28 27.97 -10.56 -10.21
CA ASN A 28 26.81 -10.70 -9.33
C ASN A 28 26.48 -9.39 -8.58
N ALA A 29 27.48 -8.60 -8.21
CA ALA A 29 27.27 -7.28 -7.61
C ALA A 29 26.64 -6.28 -8.59
N ASP A 30 27.07 -6.28 -9.86
CA ASP A 30 26.46 -5.42 -10.89
C ASP A 30 25.04 -5.86 -11.24
N ASP A 31 24.80 -7.17 -11.38
CA ASP A 31 23.48 -7.75 -11.59
C ASP A 31 22.50 -7.38 -10.46
N ARG A 32 22.93 -7.48 -9.19
CA ARG A 32 22.14 -7.05 -8.03
C ARG A 32 21.84 -5.55 -8.08
N LYS A 33 22.82 -4.72 -8.48
CA LYS A 33 22.67 -3.26 -8.59
C LYS A 33 21.71 -2.90 -9.72
N ILE A 34 21.77 -3.58 -10.86
CA ILE A 34 20.86 -3.41 -12.01
C ILE A 34 19.43 -3.83 -11.61
N ASN A 35 19.28 -4.99 -10.96
CA ASN A 35 18.00 -5.49 -10.47
C ASN A 35 17.37 -4.51 -9.46
N LEU A 36 18.14 -4.02 -8.48
CA LEU A 36 17.64 -3.05 -7.51
C LEU A 36 17.22 -1.72 -8.15
N LYS A 37 17.96 -1.24 -9.17
CA LYS A 37 17.58 -0.05 -9.94
C LYS A 37 16.27 -0.28 -10.71
N LYS A 38 16.10 -1.46 -11.31
CA LYS A 38 14.87 -1.87 -12.03
C LYS A 38 13.69 -1.91 -11.06
N GLN A 39 13.81 -2.57 -9.91
CA GLN A 39 12.77 -2.62 -8.88
C GLN A 39 12.38 -1.23 -8.37
N LYS A 40 13.36 -0.34 -8.12
CA LYS A 40 13.08 1.05 -7.72
C LYS A 40 12.34 1.84 -8.82
N ARG A 41 12.62 1.57 -10.09
CA ARG A 41 11.90 2.17 -11.22
C ARG A 41 10.47 1.66 -11.29
N GLU A 42 10.28 0.35 -11.25
CA GLU A 42 8.97 -0.31 -11.24
C GLU A 42 8.11 0.18 -10.07
N TYR A 43 8.67 0.26 -8.86
CA TYR A 43 7.96 0.81 -7.69
C TYR A 43 7.51 2.26 -7.90
N ARG A 44 8.36 3.12 -8.49
CA ARG A 44 8.00 4.51 -8.78
C ARG A 44 6.92 4.60 -9.86
N ASP A 45 7.00 3.77 -10.89
CA ASP A 45 6.05 3.75 -11.99
C ASP A 45 4.68 3.23 -11.51
N GLU A 46 4.68 2.20 -10.66
CA GLU A 46 3.48 1.66 -10.02
C GLU A 46 2.83 2.67 -9.07
N LYS A 47 3.63 3.37 -8.24
CA LYS A 47 3.11 4.44 -7.38
C LYS A 47 2.43 5.54 -8.20
N LYS A 48 3.02 5.93 -9.34
CA LYS A 48 2.41 6.90 -10.27
C LYS A 48 1.13 6.33 -10.90
N ARG A 49 1.07 5.04 -11.23
CA ARG A 49 -0.13 4.38 -11.77
C ARG A 49 -1.27 4.44 -10.76
N VAL A 50 -1.02 3.99 -9.53
CA VAL A 50 -2.01 4.00 -8.44
C VAL A 50 -2.49 5.41 -8.11
N THR A 51 -1.59 6.41 -8.08
CA THR A 51 -2.01 7.82 -7.88
C THR A 51 -2.94 8.29 -9.00
N ARG A 52 -2.68 7.93 -10.27
CA ARG A 52 -3.57 8.31 -11.38
C ARG A 52 -4.93 7.65 -11.27
N GLU A 53 -4.98 6.35 -10.98
CA GLU A 53 -6.24 5.62 -10.78
C GLU A 53 -7.04 6.21 -9.61
N LEU A 54 -6.37 6.55 -8.50
CA LEU A 54 -6.99 7.24 -7.38
C LEU A 54 -7.56 8.61 -7.76
N LEU A 55 -6.81 9.42 -8.53
CA LEU A 55 -7.30 10.72 -9.01
C LEU A 55 -8.51 10.56 -9.93
N THR A 56 -8.48 9.59 -10.86
CA THR A 56 -9.63 9.27 -11.70
C THR A 56 -10.84 8.87 -10.85
N ALA A 57 -10.64 8.05 -9.81
CA ALA A 57 -11.70 7.66 -8.89
C ALA A 57 -12.22 8.83 -8.03
N LEU A 58 -11.37 9.81 -7.72
CA LEU A 58 -11.77 11.02 -7.01
C LEU A 58 -12.63 11.95 -7.87
N HIS A 59 -12.39 11.98 -9.19
CA HIS A 59 -13.14 12.81 -10.13
C HIS A 59 -14.49 12.20 -10.55
N ASP A 60 -14.70 10.91 -10.35
CA ASP A 60 -15.97 10.26 -10.64
C ASP A 60 -16.97 10.44 -9.46
N PRO A 61 -18.05 11.24 -9.63
CA PRO A 61 -19.02 11.47 -8.56
C PRO A 61 -19.87 10.24 -8.23
N THR A 62 -19.83 9.19 -9.06
CA THR A 62 -20.64 7.97 -8.89
C THR A 62 -20.01 6.98 -7.92
N ILE A 63 -18.71 7.11 -7.63
CA ILE A 63 -17.99 6.17 -6.78
C ILE A 63 -18.47 6.26 -5.33
N VAL A 64 -18.85 5.10 -4.81
CA VAL A 64 -19.11 4.86 -3.40
C VAL A 64 -18.03 3.91 -2.90
N VAL A 65 -17.24 4.39 -1.95
CA VAL A 65 -16.15 3.61 -1.35
C VAL A 65 -16.74 2.53 -0.44
N MET A 66 -17.66 2.92 0.44
CA MET A 66 -18.36 2.02 1.36
C MET A 66 -19.73 2.59 1.73
N ALA A 67 -20.68 1.73 2.11
CA ALA A 67 -21.96 2.15 2.66
C ALA A 67 -22.36 1.19 3.79
N ASP A 68 -22.45 1.70 5.02
CA ASP A 68 -22.77 0.89 6.19
C ASP A 68 -23.36 1.73 7.33
N TRP A 69 -23.83 1.06 8.38
CA TRP A 69 -24.34 1.66 9.59
C TRP A 69 -23.21 2.03 10.55
N LEU A 70 -23.07 3.33 10.83
CA LEU A 70 -22.08 3.85 11.77
C LEU A 70 -22.72 4.30 13.07
N LYS A 71 -22.04 4.04 14.19
CA LYS A 71 -22.37 4.63 15.49
C LYS A 71 -21.75 6.02 15.56
N VAL A 72 -22.60 7.05 15.58
CA VAL A 72 -22.20 8.45 15.65
C VAL A 72 -22.51 9.01 17.03
N ARG A 73 -21.62 9.88 17.49
CA ARG A 73 -21.68 10.48 18.81
C ARG A 73 -21.67 12.00 18.69
N GLY A 74 -22.80 12.62 19.03
CA GLY A 74 -22.94 14.08 19.02
C GLY A 74 -22.55 14.74 20.34
N THR A 75 -22.80 16.04 20.46
CA THR A 75 -22.53 16.85 21.67
C THR A 75 -23.35 16.39 22.89
N LEU A 76 -24.59 15.94 22.69
CA LEU A 76 -25.57 15.53 23.73
C LEU A 76 -25.29 14.20 24.43
N ARG A 77 -24.04 13.81 24.45
CA ARG A 77 -23.54 12.59 25.05
C ARG A 77 -24.12 11.21 24.66
N LYS A 78 -25.00 11.16 23.66
CA LYS A 78 -25.71 9.95 23.21
C LYS A 78 -25.13 9.38 21.92
N TRP A 79 -25.02 8.05 21.87
CA TRP A 79 -24.67 7.29 20.67
C TRP A 79 -25.93 6.97 19.86
N ASN A 80 -25.90 7.27 18.56
CA ASN A 80 -26.99 6.95 17.65
C ASN A 80 -26.43 6.19 16.45
N ARG A 81 -27.24 5.31 15.86
CA ARG A 81 -26.87 4.59 14.62
C ARG A 81 -27.46 5.33 13.43
N TYR A 82 -26.62 5.59 12.43
CA TYR A 82 -27.02 6.20 11.16
C TYR A 82 -26.48 5.36 10.00
N PHE A 83 -27.16 5.44 8.87
CA PHE A 83 -26.65 4.85 7.64
C PHE A 83 -25.77 5.88 6.94
N CYS A 84 -24.53 5.52 6.66
CA CYS A 84 -23.54 6.41 6.11
C CYS A 84 -23.02 5.89 4.77
N ILE A 85 -22.94 6.77 3.78
CA ILE A 85 -22.34 6.49 2.47
C ILE A 85 -21.03 7.26 2.37
N LEU A 86 -19.93 6.52 2.28
CA LEU A 86 -18.60 7.05 2.09
C LEU A 86 -18.34 7.26 0.61
N LYS A 87 -18.19 8.53 0.22
CA LYS A 87 -17.66 8.95 -1.07
C LYS A 87 -16.25 9.53 -0.88
N PRO A 88 -15.46 9.65 -1.95
CA PRO A 88 -14.17 10.30 -1.83
C PRO A 88 -14.31 11.74 -1.29
N GLY A 89 -13.68 12.02 -0.14
CA GLY A 89 -13.75 13.32 0.54
C GLY A 89 -15.05 13.65 1.29
N LEU A 90 -16.10 12.83 1.15
CA LEU A 90 -17.44 13.12 1.70
C LEU A 90 -18.06 11.90 2.39
N LEU A 91 -18.71 12.13 3.53
CA LEU A 91 -19.54 11.12 4.19
C LEU A 91 -20.97 11.64 4.27
N LEU A 92 -21.88 11.01 3.52
CA LEU A 92 -23.31 11.33 3.55
C LEU A 92 -23.97 10.56 4.69
N VAL A 93 -24.78 11.24 5.51
CA VAL A 93 -25.41 10.65 6.69
C VAL A 93 -26.93 10.68 6.53
N TYR A 94 -27.55 9.52 6.68
CA TYR A 94 -29.00 9.33 6.56
C TYR A 94 -29.62 8.83 7.86
N LYS A 95 -30.82 9.35 8.16
CA LYS A 95 -31.68 8.89 9.24
C LYS A 95 -32.59 7.82 8.69
N SER A 96 -32.60 6.67 9.35
CA SER A 96 -33.64 5.68 9.13
C SER A 96 -34.81 5.92 10.07
N SER A 97 -36.04 5.94 9.52
CA SER A 97 -37.27 5.79 10.31
C SER A 97 -37.73 4.33 10.36
N LYS A 98 -37.34 3.50 9.39
CA LYS A 98 -37.73 2.10 9.22
C LYS A 98 -36.58 1.28 8.65
N VAL A 99 -36.34 0.15 9.32
CA VAL A 99 -35.14 -0.68 9.32
C VAL A 99 -34.88 -1.50 8.04
N ASP A 100 -33.58 -1.77 7.81
CA ASP A 100 -32.95 -2.94 7.16
C ASP A 100 -32.92 -3.14 5.64
N LYS A 101 -33.35 -2.20 4.80
CA LYS A 101 -33.12 -2.31 3.34
C LYS A 101 -32.36 -1.10 2.78
N ILE A 102 -31.10 -1.32 2.37
CA ILE A 102 -30.24 -0.33 1.69
C ILE A 102 -30.99 0.35 0.53
N LEU A 103 -31.71 -0.44 -0.27
CA LEU A 103 -32.48 0.06 -1.42
C LEU A 103 -33.65 0.99 -1.03
N LEU A 104 -34.23 0.79 0.16
CA LEU A 104 -35.29 1.66 0.68
C LEU A 104 -34.70 2.95 1.23
N LEU A 105 -33.52 2.91 1.88
CA LEU A 105 -32.86 4.12 2.38
C LEU A 105 -32.48 5.10 1.27
N LEU A 106 -32.04 4.59 0.11
CA LEU A 106 -31.80 5.45 -1.07
C LEU A 106 -33.09 6.10 -1.61
N LYS A 107 -34.26 5.52 -1.34
CA LYS A 107 -35.56 6.02 -1.81
C LYS A 107 -36.34 6.86 -0.78
N SER A 108 -36.21 6.55 0.51
CA SER A 108 -37.01 7.13 1.60
C SER A 108 -36.20 7.51 2.84
N GLY A 109 -34.89 7.28 2.85
CA GLY A 109 -34.01 7.72 3.91
C GLY A 109 -33.97 9.24 3.97
N GLN A 110 -34.23 9.81 5.15
CA GLN A 110 -34.11 11.25 5.34
C GLN A 110 -32.63 11.61 5.40
N TRP A 111 -32.15 12.38 4.44
CA TRP A 111 -30.81 12.97 4.51
C TRP A 111 -30.72 13.87 5.75
N ILE A 112 -29.70 13.62 6.58
CA ILE A 112 -29.42 14.41 7.79
C ILE A 112 -28.41 15.49 7.50
N GLY A 113 -27.38 15.15 6.71
CA GLY A 113 -26.28 16.05 6.45
C GLY A 113 -25.11 15.36 5.75
N THR A 114 -24.09 16.16 5.48
CA THR A 114 -22.87 15.74 4.79
C THR A 114 -21.68 16.17 5.63
N VAL A 115 -20.74 15.25 5.84
CA VAL A 115 -19.48 15.51 6.54
C VAL A 115 -18.36 15.59 5.52
N LEU A 116 -17.64 16.71 5.54
CA LEU A 116 -16.44 16.94 4.75
C LEU A 116 -15.25 16.29 5.47
N LEU A 117 -14.69 15.24 4.89
CA LEU A 117 -13.65 14.43 5.54
C LEU A 117 -12.32 15.18 5.70
N ASN A 118 -12.06 16.17 4.84
CA ASN A 118 -10.90 17.06 4.97
C ASN A 118 -10.94 17.94 6.23
N ASN A 119 -12.12 18.10 6.85
CA ASN A 119 -12.30 18.84 8.10
C ASN A 119 -12.39 17.91 9.32
N CYS A 120 -12.12 16.62 9.13
CA CYS A 120 -12.17 15.63 10.19
C CYS A 120 -10.76 15.27 10.66
N GLU A 121 -10.63 15.02 11.96
CA GLU A 121 -9.43 14.43 12.54
C GLU A 121 -9.66 12.94 12.77
N LEU A 122 -8.67 12.12 12.39
CA LEU A 122 -8.70 10.69 12.70
C LEU A 122 -8.20 10.50 14.13
N ILE A 123 -9.08 9.99 14.99
CA ILE A 123 -8.74 9.60 16.35
C ILE A 123 -8.61 8.08 16.44
N GLU A 124 -7.64 7.62 17.23
CA GLU A 124 -7.56 6.21 17.58
C GLU A 124 -8.69 5.84 18.55
N ARG A 125 -9.18 4.60 18.45
CA ARG A 125 -10.20 4.10 19.36
C ARG A 125 -9.56 3.85 20.73
N PRO A 126 -10.04 4.47 21.82
CA PRO A 126 -9.64 4.07 23.16
C PRO A 126 -10.03 2.61 23.38
N SER A 127 -9.04 1.76 23.62
CA SER A 127 -9.19 0.32 23.78
C SER A 127 -8.36 -0.12 24.96
N LYS A 128 -8.99 -0.81 25.92
CA LYS A 128 -8.32 -1.37 27.09
C LYS A 128 -7.14 -2.28 26.72
N LYS A 129 -7.16 -2.89 25.54
CA LYS A 129 -6.10 -3.77 25.05
C LYS A 129 -4.82 -3.02 24.68
N ASP A 130 -4.95 -1.79 24.18
CA ASP A 130 -3.82 -0.98 23.69
C ASP A 130 -3.37 0.05 24.74
N GLY A 131 -3.92 -0.01 25.96
CA GLY A 131 -3.52 0.85 27.09
C GLY A 131 -4.24 2.19 27.18
N PHE A 132 -5.39 2.35 26.50
CA PHE A 132 -6.25 3.54 26.58
C PHE A 132 -7.62 3.24 27.22
#